data_AF-A0A3C1TDL0-F1
#
_entry.id   AF-A0A3C1TDL0-F1
#
_cell.length_a   1.000
_cell.length_b   1.000
_cell.length_c   1.000
_cell.angle_alpha   90.00
_cell.angle_beta   90.00
_cell.angle_gamma   90.00
#
_symmetry.space_group_name_H-M   'P 1'
#
loop_
_entity.id
_entity.type
_entity.pdbx_description
1 polymer ?
#
loop_
_entity_poly.entity_id
_entity_poly.type
_entity_poly.pdbx_seq_one_letter_code
_entity_poly.pdbx_strand_id
1 'polypeptide(L)'
;KSDEIKALMLHIDDLPHHDTIKWLTDKESRKAGDMLTHILQKSEELSSLKANEPEVYAKKIEEASAERKRLSSQGIEAEIAGQPQPSFIALLLKTLGMIGTLPIWLYGTINSGIAYGIPFLMTKKLKDPQFSSAFRIVLFALVTFPLVWLLQTGIVWAVTDLKTAAVYALLLAPTGYFAHRWARWWSETMQQWKLR
;
A
#
# COMPACT_ATOMS: atom_id res chain seq x y z
N LYS A 1 -8.33 -28.90 -9.33
CA LYS A 1 -7.21 -28.31 -8.55
C LYS A 1 -6.15 -27.60 -9.40
N SER A 2 -5.43 -28.22 -10.36
CA SER A 2 -4.48 -27.48 -11.20
C SER A 2 -5.16 -26.45 -12.11
N ASP A 3 -6.27 -26.83 -12.75
CA ASP A 3 -6.95 -25.96 -13.71
C ASP A 3 -7.74 -24.82 -13.05
N GLU A 4 -8.25 -25.04 -11.83
CA GLU A 4 -8.84 -23.98 -11.00
C GLU A 4 -7.80 -22.94 -10.56
N ILE A 5 -6.56 -23.37 -10.26
CA ILE A 5 -5.47 -22.45 -9.91
C ILE A 5 -5.05 -21.65 -11.15
N LYS A 6 -4.96 -22.30 -12.33
CA LYS A 6 -4.68 -21.60 -13.60
C LYS A 6 -5.74 -20.56 -13.94
N ALA A 7 -7.02 -20.86 -13.69
CA ALA A 7 -8.12 -19.91 -13.92
C ALA A 7 -8.04 -18.66 -13.03
N LEU A 8 -7.30 -18.72 -11.92
CA LEU A 8 -7.07 -17.60 -11.01
C LEU A 8 -5.74 -16.87 -11.26
N MET A 9 -4.92 -17.34 -12.21
CA MET A 9 -3.67 -16.69 -12.59
C MET A 9 -3.93 -15.60 -13.62
N LEU A 10 -3.49 -14.38 -13.31
CA LEU A 10 -3.51 -13.27 -14.25
C LEU A 10 -2.50 -13.53 -15.37
N HIS A 11 -2.98 -13.97 -16.53
CA HIS A 11 -2.15 -14.17 -17.72
C HIS A 11 -2.19 -12.90 -18.59
N ILE A 12 -1.10 -12.12 -18.54
CA ILE A 12 -0.88 -10.97 -19.43
C ILE A 12 0.19 -11.37 -20.45
N ASP A 13 -0.23 -11.84 -21.62
CA ASP A 13 0.70 -12.31 -22.67
C ASP A 13 1.21 -11.16 -23.57
N ASP A 14 0.62 -9.96 -23.46
CA ASP A 14 1.05 -8.77 -24.20
C ASP A 14 2.20 -8.05 -23.50
N LEU A 15 3.41 -8.53 -23.73
CA LEU A 15 4.65 -7.95 -23.18
C LEU A 15 4.84 -6.46 -23.54
N PRO A 16 4.63 -6.01 -24.81
CA PRO A 16 4.75 -4.60 -25.17
C PRO A 16 3.86 -3.65 -24.37
N HIS A 17 2.63 -4.09 -24.04
CA HIS A 17 1.64 -3.26 -23.35
C HIS A 17 1.42 -3.66 -21.88
N HIS A 18 2.27 -4.54 -21.35
CA HIS A 18 2.14 -5.15 -20.02
C HIS A 18 1.84 -4.13 -18.92
N ASP A 19 2.63 -3.06 -18.85
CA ASP A 19 2.50 -2.07 -17.78
C ASP A 19 1.21 -1.25 -17.88
N THR A 20 0.64 -1.09 -19.09
CA THR A 20 -0.63 -0.38 -19.29
C THR A 20 -1.79 -1.29 -18.93
N ILE A 21 -1.71 -2.57 -19.28
CA ILE A 21 -2.69 -3.58 -18.89
C ILE A 21 -2.72 -3.72 -17.37
N LYS A 22 -1.55 -3.84 -16.74
CA LYS A 22 -1.42 -3.87 -15.29
C LYS A 22 -2.01 -2.62 -14.64
N TRP A 23 -1.73 -1.44 -15.19
CA TRP A 23 -2.31 -0.19 -14.68
C TRP A 23 -3.85 -0.19 -14.78
N LEU A 24 -4.42 -0.72 -15.87
CA LEU A 24 -5.87 -0.85 -16.01
C LEU A 24 -6.47 -1.85 -15.02
N THR A 25 -5.82 -2.99 -14.78
CA THR A 25 -6.30 -3.96 -13.77
C THR A 25 -6.17 -3.40 -12.35
N ASP A 26 -5.08 -2.69 -12.05
CA ASP A 26 -4.88 -2.06 -10.74
C ASP A 26 -5.93 -0.96 -10.47
N LYS A 27 -6.44 -0.29 -11.52
CA LYS A 27 -7.54 0.68 -11.43
C LYS A 27 -8.86 0.03 -10.98
N GLU A 28 -9.04 -1.26 -11.23
CA GLU A 28 -10.23 -2.01 -10.81
C GLU A 28 -10.09 -2.58 -9.37
N SER A 29 -8.87 -2.74 -8.87
CA SER A 29 -8.56 -3.44 -7.62
C SER A 29 -9.26 -2.89 -6.37
N ARG A 30 -9.51 -1.58 -6.32
CA ARG A 30 -10.10 -0.89 -5.16
C ARG A 30 -11.51 -0.39 -5.39
N LYS A 31 -12.18 -0.87 -6.44
CA LYS A 31 -13.61 -0.63 -6.62
C LYS A 31 -14.41 -1.49 -5.64
N ALA A 32 -15.64 -1.07 -5.35
CA ALA A 32 -16.53 -1.81 -4.47
C ALA A 32 -16.83 -3.21 -5.05
N GLY A 33 -16.67 -4.26 -4.24
CA GLY A 33 -16.87 -5.66 -4.64
C GLY A 33 -15.63 -6.53 -4.42
N ASP A 34 -15.63 -7.73 -4.98
CA ASP A 34 -14.49 -8.65 -4.89
C ASP A 34 -13.36 -8.21 -5.83
N MET A 35 -12.20 -7.89 -5.25
CA MET A 35 -11.02 -7.41 -5.97
C MET A 35 -10.58 -8.39 -7.06
N LEU A 36 -10.52 -9.68 -6.74
CA LEU A 36 -10.00 -10.69 -7.65
C LEU A 36 -10.91 -10.84 -8.87
N THR A 37 -12.22 -10.88 -8.65
CA THR A 37 -13.22 -10.93 -9.71
C THR A 37 -13.08 -9.74 -10.66
N HIS A 38 -12.99 -8.51 -10.14
CA HIS A 38 -12.86 -7.30 -10.98
C HIS A 38 -11.57 -7.30 -11.80
N ILE A 39 -10.45 -7.73 -11.21
CA ILE A 39 -9.16 -7.82 -11.89
C ILE A 39 -9.20 -8.87 -13.00
N LEU A 40 -9.72 -10.07 -12.71
CA LEU A 40 -9.82 -11.16 -13.70
C LEU A 40 -10.76 -10.78 -14.84
N GLN A 41 -11.93 -10.23 -14.52
CA GLN A 41 -12.89 -9.76 -15.52
C GLN A 41 -12.27 -8.69 -16.43
N LYS A 42 -11.50 -7.75 -15.86
CA LYS A 42 -10.83 -6.73 -16.66
C LYS A 42 -9.75 -7.29 -17.56
N SER A 43 -8.98 -8.26 -17.06
CA SER A 43 -7.97 -8.96 -17.84
C SER A 43 -8.60 -9.72 -19.02
N GLU A 44 -9.71 -10.42 -18.78
CA GLU A 44 -10.44 -11.17 -19.81
C GLU A 44 -11.09 -10.24 -20.84
N GLU A 45 -11.65 -9.11 -20.40
CA GLU A 45 -12.17 -8.05 -21.29
C GLU A 45 -11.07 -7.55 -22.24
N LEU A 46 -9.86 -7.31 -21.74
CA LEU A 46 -8.75 -6.82 -22.56
C LEU A 46 -8.22 -7.89 -23.51
N SER A 47 -8.14 -9.14 -23.07
CA SER A 47 -7.72 -10.27 -23.91
C SER A 47 -8.73 -10.56 -25.03
N SER A 48 -10.03 -10.53 -24.73
CA SER A 48 -11.09 -10.72 -25.73
C SER A 48 -11.15 -9.56 -26.73
N LEU A 49 -11.00 -8.31 -26.27
CA LEU A 49 -10.94 -7.14 -27.15
C LEU A 49 -9.75 -7.21 -28.11
N LYS A 50 -8.58 -7.67 -27.64
CA LYS A 50 -7.41 -7.87 -28.48
C LYS A 50 -7.63 -8.91 -29.58
N ALA A 51 -8.33 -10.00 -29.26
CA ALA A 51 -8.59 -11.10 -30.20
C ALA A 51 -9.67 -10.76 -31.23
N ASN A 52 -10.74 -10.07 -30.81
CA ASN A 52 -11.92 -9.84 -31.64
C ASN A 52 -11.89 -8.47 -32.36
N GLU A 53 -11.31 -7.44 -31.74
CA GLU A 53 -11.36 -6.05 -32.21
C GLU A 53 -10.02 -5.33 -32.00
N PRO A 54 -8.97 -5.71 -32.75
CA PRO A 54 -7.60 -5.24 -32.51
C PRO A 54 -7.43 -3.72 -32.67
N GLU A 55 -8.21 -3.07 -33.54
CA GLU A 55 -8.18 -1.61 -33.71
C GLU A 55 -8.74 -0.88 -32.48
N VAL A 56 -9.84 -1.39 -31.92
CA VAL A 56 -10.45 -0.84 -30.69
C VAL A 56 -9.52 -1.07 -29.49
N TYR A 57 -8.90 -2.24 -29.43
CA TYR A 57 -7.87 -2.54 -28.42
C TYR A 57 -6.68 -1.58 -28.50
N ALA A 58 -6.10 -1.39 -29.69
CA ALA A 58 -4.97 -0.50 -29.89
C ALA A 58 -5.29 0.93 -29.43
N LYS A 59 -6.45 1.45 -29.84
CA LYS A 59 -6.92 2.78 -29.42
C LYS A 59 -7.08 2.89 -27.90
N LYS A 60 -7.72 1.90 -27.27
CA LYS A 60 -7.95 1.88 -25.81
C LYS A 60 -6.64 1.81 -25.03
N ILE A 61 -5.67 1.03 -25.51
CA ILE A 61 -4.34 0.93 -24.90
C ILE A 61 -3.55 2.22 -25.08
N GLU A 62 -3.65 2.89 -26.23
CA GLU A 62 -3.01 4.19 -26.46
C GLU A 62 -3.57 5.25 -25.50
N GLU A 63 -4.90 5.37 -25.41
CA GLU A 63 -5.59 6.28 -24.49
C GLU A 63 -5.20 5.99 -23.03
N ALA A 64 -5.22 4.72 -22.61
CA ALA A 64 -4.83 4.31 -21.27
C ALA A 64 -3.34 4.57 -20.98
N SER A 65 -2.46 4.38 -21.97
CA SER A 65 -1.03 4.66 -21.83
C SER A 65 -0.78 6.16 -21.64
N ALA A 66 -1.50 7.01 -22.39
CA ALA A 66 -1.45 8.46 -22.24
C ALA A 66 -1.99 8.91 -20.87
N GLU A 67 -3.13 8.37 -20.43
CA GLU A 67 -3.70 8.65 -19.10
C GLU A 67 -2.74 8.23 -17.98
N ARG A 68 -2.21 7.01 -18.06
CA ARG A 68 -1.22 6.49 -17.11
C ARG A 68 -0.01 7.40 -17.03
N LYS A 69 0.56 7.80 -18.17
CA LYS A 69 1.75 8.67 -18.20
C LYS A 69 1.45 10.02 -17.53
N ARG A 70 0.28 10.60 -17.80
CA ARG A 70 -0.18 11.85 -17.17
C ARG A 70 -0.31 11.70 -15.65
N LEU A 71 -1.06 10.70 -15.17
CA LEU A 71 -1.33 10.53 -13.74
C LEU A 71 -0.10 10.06 -12.95
N SER A 72 0.70 9.16 -13.52
CA SER A 72 1.95 8.71 -12.92
C SER A 72 2.96 9.85 -12.78
N SER A 73 3.02 10.78 -13.75
CA SER A 73 3.86 11.98 -13.64
C SER A 73 3.45 12.90 -12.47
N GLN A 74 2.19 12.84 -12.05
CA GLN A 74 1.68 13.55 -10.87
C GLN A 74 1.80 12.74 -9.57
N GLY A 75 2.33 11.51 -9.64
CA GLY A 75 2.45 10.59 -8.50
C GLY A 75 1.10 10.02 -8.05
N ILE A 76 0.14 9.89 -8.97
CA ILE A 76 -1.18 9.30 -8.70
C ILE A 76 -1.15 7.83 -9.12
N GLU A 77 -1.52 6.96 -8.18
CA GLU A 77 -1.57 5.51 -8.38
C GLU A 77 -2.88 5.09 -9.06
N ALA A 78 -2.82 4.02 -9.85
CA ALA A 78 -3.97 3.46 -10.56
C ALA A 78 -5.15 3.16 -9.61
N GLU A 79 -4.83 2.54 -8.47
CA GLU A 79 -5.78 2.19 -7.42
C GLU A 79 -6.60 3.40 -6.93
N ILE A 80 -5.96 4.57 -6.84
CA ILE A 80 -6.58 5.80 -6.34
C ILE A 80 -7.36 6.50 -7.45
N ALA A 81 -6.83 6.48 -8.68
CA ALA A 81 -7.51 7.02 -9.86
C ALA A 81 -8.81 6.24 -10.20
N GLY A 82 -8.85 4.94 -9.89
CA GLY A 82 -10.01 4.08 -10.13
C GLY A 82 -11.11 4.14 -9.07
N GLN A 83 -10.82 4.73 -7.91
CA GLN A 83 -11.77 4.84 -6.80
C GLN A 83 -12.78 5.97 -7.02
N PRO A 84 -14.01 5.82 -6.49
CA PRO A 84 -14.94 6.93 -6.36
C PRO A 84 -14.29 8.07 -5.56
N GLN A 85 -14.22 9.25 -6.15
CA GLN A 85 -13.59 10.39 -5.49
C GLN A 85 -14.50 10.91 -4.37
N PRO A 86 -13.99 11.07 -3.13
CA PRO A 86 -14.78 11.60 -2.03
C PRO A 86 -15.24 13.03 -2.34
N SER A 87 -16.41 13.43 -1.86
CA SER A 87 -16.88 14.82 -1.98
C SER A 87 -15.87 15.81 -1.38
N PHE A 88 -15.90 17.08 -1.79
CA PHE A 88 -14.96 18.09 -1.29
C PHE A 88 -15.02 18.19 0.24
N ILE A 89 -16.24 18.19 0.81
CA ILE A 89 -16.45 18.24 2.26
C ILE A 89 -15.89 16.99 2.93
N ALA A 90 -16.13 15.80 2.37
CA ALA A 90 -15.60 14.55 2.93
C ALA A 90 -14.07 14.53 2.92
N LEU A 91 -13.45 15.03 1.84
CA LEU A 91 -12.00 15.11 1.72
C LEU A 91 -11.39 16.15 2.68
N LEU A 92 -12.06 17.28 2.87
CA LEU A 92 -11.68 18.28 3.86
C LEU A 92 -11.74 17.71 5.29
N LEU A 93 -12.85 17.05 5.65
CA LEU A 93 -13.00 16.40 6.96
C LEU A 93 -11.95 15.30 7.18
N LYS A 94 -11.67 14.48 6.16
CA LYS A 94 -10.59 13.48 6.18
C LYS A 94 -9.24 14.14 6.46
N THR A 95 -8.93 15.24 5.77
CA THR A 95 -7.68 15.99 5.94
C THR A 95 -7.56 16.57 7.35
N LEU A 96 -8.63 17.18 7.87
CA LEU A 96 -8.66 17.71 9.24
C LEU A 96 -8.49 16.60 10.30
N GLY A 97 -9.15 15.45 10.11
CA GLY A 97 -8.97 14.28 10.98
C GLY A 97 -7.54 13.73 10.96
N MET A 98 -6.89 13.76 9.79
CA MET A 98 -5.48 13.37 9.65
C MET A 98 -4.56 14.33 10.41
N ILE A 99 -4.80 15.65 10.32
CA ILE A 99 -4.05 16.66 11.08
C ILE A 99 -4.29 16.50 12.59
N GLY A 100 -5.54 16.26 13.01
CA GLY A 100 -5.87 16.03 14.42
C GLY A 100 -5.20 14.79 15.03
N THR A 101 -4.92 13.78 14.20
CA THR A 101 -4.23 12.54 14.61
C THR A 101 -2.71 12.58 14.40
N LEU A 102 -2.16 13.71 13.91
CA LEU A 102 -0.73 13.91 13.72
C LEU A 102 0.10 13.68 14.99
N PRO A 103 -0.34 14.09 16.21
CA PRO A 103 0.42 13.81 17.43
C PRO A 103 0.58 12.31 17.71
N ILE A 104 -0.46 11.51 17.44
CA ILE A 104 -0.44 10.05 17.63
C ILE A 104 0.49 9.42 16.60
N TRP A 105 0.42 9.86 15.34
CA TRP A 105 1.35 9.43 14.30
C TRP A 105 2.80 9.74 14.65
N LEU A 106 3.08 10.95 15.16
CA LEU A 106 4.42 11.37 15.54
C LEU A 106 4.95 10.52 16.69
N TYR A 107 4.14 10.31 17.74
CA TYR A 107 4.49 9.42 18.84
C TYR A 107 4.81 8.00 18.35
N GLY A 108 3.95 7.40 17.52
CA GLY A 108 4.18 6.06 17.00
C GLY A 108 5.42 5.98 16.09
N THR A 109 5.66 7.00 15.27
CA THR A 109 6.83 7.10 14.38
C THR A 109 8.12 7.21 15.16
N ILE A 110 8.16 8.03 16.22
CA ILE A 110 9.36 8.18 17.06
C ILE A 110 9.68 6.85 17.77
N ASN A 111 8.68 6.22 18.37
CA ASN A 111 8.91 5.01 19.17
C ASN A 111 9.17 3.77 18.30
N SER A 112 8.53 3.65 17.14
CA SER A 112 8.62 2.46 16.28
C SER A 112 9.52 2.65 15.05
N GLY A 113 9.96 3.87 14.74
CA GLY A 113 10.71 4.17 13.51
C GLY A 113 12.01 3.38 13.41
N ILE A 114 12.72 3.19 14.52
CA ILE A 114 13.93 2.36 14.57
C ILE A 114 13.60 0.89 14.28
N ALA A 115 12.56 0.34 14.92
CA ALA A 115 12.13 -1.04 14.73
C ALA A 115 11.68 -1.33 13.28
N TYR A 116 11.02 -0.36 12.65
CA TYR A 116 10.67 -0.42 11.23
C TYR A 116 11.89 -0.27 10.32
N GLY A 117 12.82 0.64 10.61
CA GLY A 117 13.93 0.97 9.70
C GLY A 117 14.97 -0.14 9.56
N ILE A 118 15.31 -0.83 10.66
CA ILE A 118 16.40 -1.84 10.68
C ILE A 118 16.19 -2.94 9.62
N PRO A 119 15.02 -3.58 9.49
CA PRO A 119 14.84 -4.67 8.52
C PRO A 119 14.94 -4.20 7.07
N PHE A 120 14.51 -2.98 6.76
CA PHE A 120 14.70 -2.41 5.43
C PHE A 120 16.18 -2.20 5.11
N LEU A 121 16.98 -1.73 6.06
CA LEU A 121 18.43 -1.55 5.88
C LEU A 121 19.15 -2.89 5.72
N MET A 122 18.77 -3.91 6.49
CA MET A 122 19.36 -5.25 6.41
C MET A 122 19.02 -5.94 5.08
N THR A 123 17.77 -5.84 4.64
CA THR A 123 17.32 -6.50 3.41
C THR A 123 17.75 -5.83 2.13
N LYS A 124 18.20 -4.57 2.15
CA LYS A 124 18.85 -3.92 0.99
C LYS A 124 20.09 -4.65 0.50
N LYS A 125 20.74 -5.45 1.36
CA LYS A 125 21.95 -6.20 1.03
C LYS A 125 21.67 -7.63 0.53
N LEU A 126 20.41 -8.06 0.50
CA LEU A 126 20.06 -9.39 0.00
C LEU A 126 20.21 -9.44 -1.51
N LYS A 127 20.86 -10.51 -2.00
CA LYS A 127 21.06 -10.74 -3.44
C LYS A 127 19.75 -10.99 -4.17
N ASP A 128 18.80 -11.63 -3.50
CA ASP A 128 17.49 -11.95 -4.06
C ASP A 128 16.40 -11.04 -3.45
N PRO A 129 15.88 -10.08 -4.23
CA PRO A 129 14.80 -9.21 -3.79
C PRO A 129 13.50 -9.95 -3.44
N GLN A 130 13.24 -11.13 -4.04
CA GLN A 130 12.00 -11.89 -3.82
C GLN A 130 11.90 -12.41 -2.38
N PHE A 131 13.04 -12.70 -1.74
CA PHE A 131 13.07 -13.12 -0.33
C PHE A 131 13.07 -11.96 0.67
N SER A 132 13.19 -10.71 0.21
CA SER A 132 13.32 -9.56 1.11
C SER A 132 12.09 -9.38 2.01
N SER A 133 10.88 -9.63 1.51
CA SER A 133 9.64 -9.51 2.28
C SER A 133 9.54 -10.57 3.39
N ALA A 134 9.85 -11.83 3.07
CA ALA A 134 9.84 -12.91 4.06
C ALA A 134 10.87 -12.64 5.18
N PHE A 135 12.08 -12.20 4.80
CA PHE A 135 13.12 -11.86 5.77
C PHE A 135 12.71 -10.68 6.65
N ARG A 136 12.07 -9.65 6.07
CA ARG A 136 11.53 -8.52 6.84
C ARG A 136 10.49 -8.96 7.87
N ILE A 137 9.57 -9.85 7.51
CA ILE A 137 8.55 -10.34 8.45
C ILE A 137 9.21 -11.01 9.66
N VAL A 138 10.18 -11.89 9.42
CA VAL A 138 10.93 -12.57 10.49
C VAL A 138 11.67 -11.56 11.36
N LEU A 139 12.38 -10.61 10.75
CA LEU A 139 13.09 -9.58 11.49
C LEU A 139 12.14 -8.69 12.30
N PHE A 140 11.01 -8.26 11.74
CA PHE A 140 10.02 -7.47 12.46
C PHE A 140 9.49 -8.23 13.67
N ALA A 141 8.98 -9.45 13.45
CA ALA A 141 8.26 -10.20 14.46
C ALA A 141 9.16 -10.73 15.60
N LEU A 142 10.38 -11.16 15.27
CA LEU A 142 11.23 -11.87 16.23
C LEU A 142 12.42 -11.05 16.74
N VAL A 143 12.80 -9.99 16.03
CA VAL A 143 14.04 -9.27 16.33
C VAL A 143 13.76 -7.81 16.65
N THR A 144 13.33 -7.01 15.68
CA THR A 144 13.39 -5.56 15.82
C THR A 144 12.30 -5.02 16.72
N PHE A 145 11.05 -5.43 16.58
CA PHE A 145 9.99 -4.98 17.49
C PHE A 145 10.18 -5.48 18.92
N PRO A 146 10.37 -6.79 19.18
CA PRO A 146 10.54 -7.28 20.55
C PRO A 146 11.74 -6.64 21.25
N LEU A 147 12.91 -6.57 20.60
CA LEU A 147 14.12 -6.05 21.24
C LEU A 147 14.08 -4.54 21.46
N VAL A 148 13.63 -3.76 20.46
CA VAL A 148 13.58 -2.30 20.57
C VAL A 148 12.56 -1.90 21.63
N TRP A 149 11.38 -2.51 21.64
CA TRP A 149 10.35 -2.17 22.62
C TRP A 149 10.71 -2.67 24.03
N LEU A 150 11.30 -3.85 24.17
CA LEU A 150 11.78 -4.32 25.49
C LEU A 150 12.82 -3.36 26.06
N LEU A 151 13.77 -2.91 25.24
CA LEU A 151 14.78 -1.92 25.65
C LEU A 151 14.13 -0.58 26.04
N GLN A 152 13.22 -0.05 25.20
CA GLN A 152 12.52 1.21 25.47
C GLN A 152 11.69 1.13 26.75
N THR A 153 10.88 0.08 26.91
CA THR A 153 10.08 -0.15 28.11
C THR A 153 10.96 -0.31 29.35
N GLY A 154 12.09 -1.02 29.23
CA GLY A 154 13.07 -1.16 30.32
C GLY A 154 13.66 0.18 30.75
N ILE A 155 14.00 1.05 29.79
CA ILE A 155 14.47 2.41 30.07
C ILE A 155 13.39 3.22 30.79
N VAL A 156 12.14 3.21 30.29
CA VAL A 156 11.02 3.93 30.92
C VAL A 156 10.78 3.43 32.34
N TRP A 157 10.81 2.11 32.55
CA TRP A 157 10.65 1.52 33.87
C TRP A 157 11.75 1.96 34.85
N ALA A 158 13.00 2.05 34.38
CA ALA A 158 14.14 2.48 35.20
C ALA A 158 14.05 3.94 35.67
N VAL A 159 13.36 4.81 34.93
CA VAL A 159 13.24 6.25 35.26
C VAL A 159 11.89 6.66 35.83
N THR A 160 10.90 5.76 35.82
CA THR A 160 9.53 6.01 36.32
C THR A 160 9.10 4.93 37.31
N ASP A 161 8.01 4.21 37.01
CA ASP A 161 7.43 3.14 37.82
C ASP A 161 6.81 2.08 36.91
N LEU A 162 6.47 0.92 37.48
CA LEU A 162 5.96 -0.22 36.72
C LEU A 162 4.64 0.10 36.00
N LYS A 163 3.75 0.92 36.58
CA LYS A 163 2.47 1.26 35.96
C LYS A 163 2.69 2.13 34.73
N THR A 164 3.53 3.16 34.85
CA THR A 164 3.87 4.04 33.72
C THR A 164 4.54 3.25 32.60
N ALA A 165 5.49 2.37 32.92
CA ALA A 165 6.16 1.53 31.92
C ALA A 165 5.19 0.54 31.24
N ALA A 166 4.25 -0.05 31.99
CA ALA A 166 3.25 -0.95 31.43
C ALA A 166 2.29 -0.22 30.48
N VAL A 167 1.80 0.97 30.86
CA VAL A 167 0.97 1.80 29.97
C VAL A 167 1.74 2.19 28.71
N TYR A 168 3.00 2.62 28.86
CA TYR A 168 3.88 2.91 27.73
C TYR A 168 4.01 1.70 26.79
N ALA A 169 4.34 0.52 27.32
CA ALA A 169 4.48 -0.71 26.54
C ALA A 169 3.19 -1.09 25.78
N LEU A 170 2.03 -0.95 26.43
CA LEU A 170 0.73 -1.21 25.81
C LEU A 170 0.41 -0.24 24.65
N LEU A 171 0.89 1.01 24.73
CA LEU A 171 0.67 2.00 23.69
C LEU A 171 1.58 1.82 22.47
N LEU A 172 2.73 1.16 22.59
CA LEU A 172 3.70 0.99 21.50
C LEU A 172 3.09 0.27 20.29
N ALA A 173 2.40 -0.86 20.51
CA ALA A 173 1.80 -1.64 19.45
C ALA A 173 0.72 -0.90 18.64
N PRO A 174 -0.35 -0.36 19.26
CA PRO A 174 -1.39 0.35 18.52
C PRO A 174 -0.86 1.61 17.85
N THR A 175 0.00 2.39 18.52
CA THR A 175 0.53 3.64 17.93
C THR A 175 1.56 3.37 16.83
N GLY A 176 2.39 2.33 16.96
CA GLY A 176 3.33 1.90 15.94
C GLY A 176 2.64 1.39 14.67
N TYR A 177 1.57 0.59 14.82
CA TYR A 177 0.76 0.15 13.68
C TYR A 177 0.02 1.33 13.03
N PHE A 178 -0.61 2.18 13.86
CA PHE A 178 -1.28 3.40 13.39
C PHE A 178 -0.33 4.30 12.60
N ALA A 179 0.88 4.51 13.10
CA ALA A 179 1.86 5.39 12.46
C ALA A 179 2.23 4.90 11.04
N HIS A 180 2.42 3.59 10.88
CA HIS A 180 2.70 3.00 9.58
C HIS A 180 1.55 3.18 8.59
N ARG A 181 0.30 2.99 9.05
CA ARG A 181 -0.89 3.11 8.20
C ARG A 181 -1.24 4.56 7.87
N TRP A 182 -1.02 5.48 8.82
CA TRP A 182 -1.30 6.91 8.67
C TRP A 182 -0.52 7.53 7.51
N ALA A 183 0.76 7.17 7.33
CA ALA A 183 1.56 7.67 6.21
C ALA A 183 0.95 7.27 4.85
N ARG A 184 0.41 6.05 4.74
CA ARG A 184 -0.31 5.61 3.53
C ARG A 184 -1.60 6.41 3.34
N TRP A 185 -2.42 6.58 4.38
CA TRP A 185 -3.66 7.36 4.28
C TRP A 185 -3.41 8.82 3.92
N TRP A 186 -2.33 9.43 4.41
CA TRP A 186 -1.92 10.77 4.04
C TRP A 186 -1.59 10.87 2.55
N SER A 187 -0.77 9.94 2.03
CA SER A 187 -0.47 9.85 0.60
C SER A 187 -1.72 9.69 -0.26
N GLU A 188 -2.61 8.77 0.11
CA GLU A 188 -3.88 8.55 -0.60
C GLU A 188 -4.76 9.81 -0.60
N THR A 189 -4.82 10.53 0.53
CA THR A 189 -5.56 11.79 0.65
C THR A 189 -4.99 12.87 -0.26
N MET A 190 -3.67 12.99 -0.34
CA MET A 190 -3.02 13.97 -1.22
C MET A 190 -3.21 13.63 -2.70
N GLN A 191 -3.24 12.35 -3.06
CA GLN A 191 -3.57 11.91 -4.42
C GLN A 191 -5.03 12.24 -4.77
N GLN A 192 -5.98 12.04 -3.83
CA GLN A 192 -7.38 12.43 -4.00
C GLN A 192 -7.55 13.95 -4.19
N TRP A 193 -6.73 14.76 -3.52
CA TRP A 193 -6.70 16.21 -3.74
C TRP A 193 -6.21 16.57 -5.15
N LYS A 194 -5.19 15.88 -5.67
CA LYS A 194 -4.66 16.12 -7.03
C LYS A 194 -5.63 15.71 -8.15
N LEU A 195 -6.57 14.81 -7.86
CA LEU A 195 -7.58 14.33 -8.82
C LEU A 195 -8.80 15.25 -8.93
N ARG A 196 -8.90 16.28 -8.08
CA ARG A 196 -9.92 17.32 -8.15
C ARG A 196 -9.44 18.50 -8.98
#